data_AF-F9VYP5-F1
#
_entry.id   AF-F9VYP5-F1
#
_cell.length_a   1.000
_cell.length_b   1.000
_cell.length_c   1.000
_cell.angle_alpha   90.00
_cell.angle_beta   90.00
_cell.angle_gamma   90.00
#
_symmetry.space_group_name_H-M   'P 1'
#
loop_
_entity.id
_entity.type
_entity.pdbx_description
1 polymer ?
#
loop_
_entity_poly.entity_id
_entity_poly.type
_entity_poly.pdbx_seq_one_letter_code
_entity_poly.pdbx_strand_id
1 'polypeptide(L)'
;MRAVVGGIAVGAALTAAAVSAAPANAALQGIAVDTLPGYGSSANGSSNYGLYGAGCAYKLSVIVGDPKSAKSTLKVTSTRAGRTVTIHNAKPTAVEVTPTWRPSAPGRYVLAANLDGVVKTRTVNVGTGVQLPQFIRNGACFVLPTY
;
A
#
# COMPACT_ATOMS: atom_id res chain seq x y z
N MET A 1 -47.79 24.32 29.19
CA MET A 1 -48.70 23.46 28.40
C MET A 1 -48.21 23.40 26.96
N ARG A 2 -48.36 22.21 26.36
CA ARG A 2 -48.19 21.85 24.94
C ARG A 2 -46.77 21.56 24.44
N ALA A 3 -46.39 20.30 24.66
CA ALA A 3 -45.67 19.49 23.69
C ALA A 3 -46.41 19.46 22.33
N VAL A 4 -45.65 19.52 21.24
CA VAL A 4 -46.02 18.87 19.98
C VAL A 4 -44.86 17.95 19.61
N VAL A 5 -45.14 16.67 19.80
CA VAL A 5 -44.42 15.51 19.29
C VAL A 5 -44.70 15.43 17.77
N GLY A 6 -43.67 15.14 16.99
CA GLY A 6 -43.78 14.84 15.56
C GLY A 6 -42.43 14.44 15.00
N GLY A 7 -42.00 13.21 15.28
CA GLY A 7 -40.72 12.68 14.82
C GLY A 7 -40.75 12.17 13.38
N ILE A 8 -39.59 12.21 12.72
CA ILE A 8 -39.11 11.16 11.82
C ILE A 8 -37.60 11.04 12.06
N ALA A 9 -37.19 9.87 12.54
CA ALA A 9 -35.81 9.46 12.61
C ALA A 9 -35.25 9.27 11.19
N VAL A 10 -34.17 9.97 10.86
CA VAL A 10 -33.21 9.50 9.85
C VAL A 10 -31.85 9.57 10.52
N GLY A 11 -31.36 8.38 10.88
CA GLY A 11 -30.04 8.21 11.43
C GLY A 11 -28.98 8.68 10.45
N ALA A 12 -28.22 9.69 10.86
CA ALA A 12 -26.85 9.83 10.43
C ALA A 12 -26.02 9.70 11.70
N ALA A 13 -25.50 8.49 11.93
CA ALA A 13 -24.49 8.26 12.94
C ALA A 13 -23.31 9.20 12.64
N LEU A 14 -23.23 10.30 13.38
CA LEU A 14 -22.01 11.06 13.53
C LEU A 14 -21.04 10.15 14.29
N THR A 15 -20.40 9.22 13.58
CA THR A 15 -19.22 8.56 14.12
C THR A 15 -18.23 9.67 14.35
N ALA A 16 -18.07 10.05 15.62
CA ALA A 16 -17.03 10.92 16.08
C ALA A 16 -15.72 10.45 15.44
N ALA A 17 -15.26 11.17 14.42
CA ALA A 17 -13.89 11.09 13.99
C ALA A 17 -13.11 11.71 15.14
N ALA A 18 -12.78 10.87 16.13
CA ALA A 18 -11.69 11.15 17.04
C ALA A 18 -10.49 11.37 16.12
N VAL A 19 -10.19 12.64 15.82
CA VAL A 19 -8.91 13.05 15.27
C VAL A 19 -7.93 12.82 16.42
N SER A 20 -7.57 11.55 16.64
CA SER A 20 -6.45 11.22 17.50
C SER A 20 -5.26 11.86 16.83
N ALA A 21 -4.78 12.97 17.38
CA ALA A 21 -3.50 13.53 17.01
C ALA A 21 -2.48 12.39 17.15
N ALA A 22 -2.06 11.83 16.01
CA ALA A 22 -1.03 10.83 16.00
C ALA A 22 0.18 11.43 16.74
N PRO A 23 0.79 10.70 17.69
CA PRO A 23 1.98 11.21 18.35
C PRO A 23 3.01 11.60 17.29
N ALA A 24 3.54 12.83 17.36
CA ALA A 24 4.45 13.37 16.36
C ALA A 24 5.72 12.53 16.14
N ASN A 25 6.00 11.59 17.06
CA ASN A 25 7.25 10.83 17.10
C ASN A 25 7.20 9.53 16.28
N ALA A 26 6.10 8.76 16.33
CA ALA A 26 5.94 7.51 15.55
C ALA A 26 5.35 7.74 14.14
N ALA A 27 5.56 8.94 13.58
CA ALA A 27 4.92 9.34 12.35
C ALA A 27 5.34 8.45 11.18
N LEU A 28 4.36 7.98 10.42
CA LEU A 28 4.58 7.31 9.14
C LEU A 28 5.13 8.34 8.13
N GLN A 29 6.37 8.14 7.71
CA GLN A 29 7.09 9.07 6.85
C GLN A 29 6.81 8.79 5.37
N GLY A 30 6.78 7.52 4.96
CA GLY A 30 6.58 7.17 3.57
C GLY A 30 6.32 5.69 3.30
N ILE A 31 5.84 5.43 2.08
CA ILE A 31 5.75 4.09 1.50
C ILE A 31 6.26 4.13 0.06
N ALA A 32 7.18 3.23 -0.25
CA ALA A 32 7.78 3.05 -1.56
C ALA A 32 7.79 1.57 -1.96
N VAL A 33 7.97 1.31 -3.25
CA VAL A 33 8.38 0.00 -3.73
C VAL A 33 9.87 0.10 -3.97
N ASP A 34 10.64 -0.65 -3.19
CA ASP A 34 12.12 -0.62 -3.21
C ASP A 34 12.68 -1.44 -4.37
N THR A 35 12.04 -2.58 -4.65
CA THR A 35 12.43 -3.41 -5.80
C THR A 35 12.11 -2.68 -7.11
N LEU A 36 13.13 -2.54 -7.95
CA LEU A 36 12.98 -1.92 -9.27
C LEU A 36 11.97 -2.67 -10.16
N PRO A 37 11.30 -1.96 -11.09
CA PRO A 37 10.53 -2.57 -12.16
C PRO A 37 11.32 -3.67 -12.89
N GLY A 38 10.62 -4.71 -13.34
CA GLY A 38 11.24 -5.90 -13.93
C GLY A 38 11.92 -5.67 -15.30
N TYR A 39 12.70 -6.64 -15.74
CA TYR A 39 13.25 -6.73 -17.11
C TYR A 39 12.11 -6.70 -18.15
N GLY A 40 12.29 -6.06 -19.31
CA GLY A 40 11.18 -5.76 -20.23
C GLY A 40 10.47 -4.42 -19.94
N SER A 41 10.71 -3.81 -18.78
CA SER A 41 10.54 -2.38 -18.56
C SER A 41 11.71 -1.66 -19.27
N SER A 42 11.68 -1.57 -20.60
CA SER A 42 12.90 -1.24 -21.36
C SER A 42 13.29 0.23 -21.27
N ALA A 43 14.56 0.45 -20.95
CA ALA A 43 15.23 1.73 -20.81
C ALA A 43 15.42 2.52 -22.12
N ASN A 44 14.92 2.05 -23.27
CA ASN A 44 14.99 2.76 -24.54
C ASN A 44 13.74 2.43 -25.38
N GLY A 45 12.76 3.33 -25.40
CA GLY A 45 11.66 3.35 -26.40
C GLY A 45 10.31 2.73 -26.03
N SER A 46 10.08 2.23 -24.81
CA SER A 46 8.75 1.73 -24.38
C SER A 46 8.12 2.63 -23.32
N SER A 47 6.83 2.94 -23.47
CA SER A 47 6.03 3.82 -22.59
C SER A 47 5.83 3.33 -21.15
N ASN A 48 6.53 2.27 -20.73
CA ASN A 48 6.25 1.50 -19.51
C ASN A 48 7.22 1.76 -18.34
N TYR A 49 7.88 2.92 -18.30
CA TYR A 49 8.66 3.35 -17.12
C TYR A 49 7.75 3.34 -15.87
N GLY A 50 8.10 2.52 -14.87
CA GLY A 50 7.33 2.41 -13.61
C GLY A 50 6.24 1.32 -13.60
N LEU A 51 6.31 0.33 -14.49
CA LEU A 51 5.38 -0.80 -14.53
C LEU A 51 5.95 -2.03 -13.79
N TYR A 52 5.20 -2.57 -12.83
CA TYR A 52 5.53 -3.81 -12.13
C TYR A 52 4.83 -5.00 -12.81
N GLY A 53 5.37 -6.20 -12.76
CA GLY A 53 4.71 -7.41 -13.27
C GLY A 53 3.86 -8.12 -12.21
N ALA A 54 2.64 -8.51 -12.58
CA ALA A 54 1.79 -9.40 -11.81
C ALA A 54 2.47 -10.78 -11.62
N GLY A 55 2.19 -11.44 -10.50
CA GLY A 55 2.79 -12.74 -10.16
C GLY A 55 4.24 -12.68 -9.70
N CYS A 56 4.83 -11.49 -9.58
CA CYS A 56 6.21 -11.30 -9.12
C CYS A 56 6.26 -10.74 -7.69
N ALA A 57 7.32 -11.05 -6.96
CA ALA A 57 7.53 -10.54 -5.60
C ALA A 57 8.36 -9.25 -5.61
N TYR A 58 7.88 -8.23 -4.89
CA TYR A 58 8.55 -6.95 -4.71
C TYR A 58 8.66 -6.62 -3.23
N LYS A 59 9.81 -6.06 -2.82
CA LYS A 59 9.95 -5.47 -1.49
C LYS A 59 9.37 -4.07 -1.50
N LEU A 60 8.50 -3.80 -0.53
CA LEU A 60 8.12 -2.44 -0.18
C LEU A 60 9.13 -1.86 0.81
N SER A 61 9.24 -0.55 0.87
CA SER A 61 9.94 0.16 1.92
C SER A 61 8.95 1.11 2.60
N VAL A 62 8.68 0.88 3.88
CA VAL A 62 7.78 1.71 4.68
C VAL A 62 8.60 2.34 5.81
N ILE A 63 8.70 3.66 5.79
CA ILE A 63 9.53 4.41 6.75
C ILE A 63 8.67 4.91 7.90
N VAL A 64 9.02 4.48 9.11
CA VAL A 64 8.40 4.82 10.40
C VAL A 64 9.44 5.59 11.21
N GLY A 65 9.13 6.84 11.59
CA GLY A 65 10.11 7.71 12.25
C GLY A 65 10.62 7.17 13.58
N ASP A 66 9.72 6.82 14.49
CA ASP A 66 10.05 6.18 15.76
C ASP A 66 9.14 4.95 16.01
N PRO A 67 9.60 3.74 15.66
CA PRO A 67 8.79 2.52 15.81
C PRO A 67 8.45 2.20 17.29
N LYS A 68 9.28 2.62 18.26
CA LYS A 68 9.06 2.34 19.69
C LYS A 68 7.87 3.12 20.24
N SER A 69 7.63 4.32 19.71
CA SER A 69 6.51 5.18 20.09
C SER A 69 5.18 4.82 19.44
N ALA A 70 5.15 3.83 18.53
CA ALA A 70 3.94 3.42 17.83
C ALA A 70 2.89 2.84 18.79
N LYS A 71 1.67 3.38 18.73
CA LYS A 71 0.53 2.97 19.58
C LYS A 71 -0.25 1.80 18.99
N SER A 72 -0.23 1.67 17.67
CA SER A 72 -0.97 0.66 16.90
C SER A 72 -0.05 -0.19 16.02
N THR A 73 -0.63 -1.15 15.31
CA THR A 73 0.08 -1.94 14.30
C THR A 73 0.21 -1.17 13.00
N LEU A 74 1.37 -1.29 12.34
CA LEU A 74 1.55 -0.83 10.98
C LEU A 74 0.75 -1.75 10.06
N LYS A 75 -0.30 -1.21 9.44
CA LYS A 75 -1.12 -1.93 8.47
C LYS A 75 -0.76 -1.47 7.06
N VAL A 76 -0.24 -2.37 6.25
CA VAL A 76 0.04 -2.15 4.83
C VAL A 76 -0.94 -2.95 3.99
N THR A 77 -1.58 -2.29 3.03
CA THR A 77 -2.60 -2.88 2.17
C THR A 77 -2.33 -2.57 0.71
N SER A 78 -2.84 -3.44 -0.17
CA SER A 78 -2.83 -3.29 -1.62
C SER A 78 -4.26 -3.39 -2.12
N THR A 79 -4.73 -2.33 -2.79
CA THR A 79 -6.09 -2.28 -3.34
C THR A 79 -6.05 -2.24 -4.86
N ARG A 80 -6.84 -3.10 -5.51
CA ARG A 80 -7.06 -3.11 -6.96
C ARG A 80 -8.55 -3.31 -7.23
N ALA A 81 -9.13 -2.48 -8.11
CA ALA A 81 -10.53 -2.60 -8.54
C ALA A 81 -11.50 -2.79 -7.36
N GLY A 82 -11.35 -1.99 -6.30
CA GLY A 82 -12.17 -2.05 -5.09
C GLY A 82 -11.86 -3.20 -4.13
N ARG A 83 -11.00 -4.15 -4.49
CA ARG A 83 -10.58 -5.26 -3.61
C ARG A 83 -9.28 -4.92 -2.88
N THR A 84 -9.33 -4.91 -1.55
CA THR A 84 -8.17 -4.66 -0.68
C THR A 84 -7.63 -5.95 -0.09
N VAL A 85 -6.32 -6.11 -0.13
CA VAL A 85 -5.58 -7.22 0.50
C VAL A 85 -4.59 -6.64 1.51
N THR A 86 -4.51 -7.23 2.69
CA THR A 86 -3.51 -6.86 3.71
C THR A 86 -2.18 -7.54 3.38
N ILE A 87 -1.12 -6.74 3.21
CA ILE A 87 0.25 -7.19 2.94
C ILE A 87 1.02 -7.35 4.25
N HIS A 88 0.79 -6.44 5.21
CA HIS A 88 1.45 -6.43 6.50
C HIS A 88 0.50 -5.91 7.58
N ASN A 89 0.56 -6.51 8.76
CA ASN A 89 -0.18 -6.06 9.94
C ASN A 89 0.54 -6.50 11.21
N ALA A 90 1.57 -5.75 11.59
CA ALA A 90 2.33 -6.02 12.81
C ALA A 90 2.81 -4.70 13.43
N LYS A 91 3.19 -4.73 14.71
CA LYS A 91 3.80 -3.57 15.36
C LYS A 91 5.18 -3.31 14.71
N PRO A 92 5.48 -2.08 14.27
CA PRO A 92 6.78 -1.79 13.68
C PRO A 92 7.87 -1.93 14.76
N THR A 93 8.96 -2.62 14.43
CA THR A 93 10.12 -2.83 15.31
C THR A 93 11.37 -2.12 14.81
N ALA A 94 11.35 -1.64 13.57
CA ALA A 94 12.45 -0.96 12.90
C ALA A 94 11.94 0.29 12.19
N VAL A 95 12.84 1.23 11.92
CA VAL A 95 12.56 2.48 11.18
C VAL A 95 12.13 2.18 9.76
N GLU A 96 12.70 1.15 9.14
CA GLU A 96 12.29 0.68 7.83
C GLU A 96 11.64 -0.71 7.97
N VAL A 97 10.40 -0.82 7.53
CA VAL A 97 9.67 -2.09 7.45
C VAL A 97 9.55 -2.49 5.99
N THR A 98 10.06 -3.68 5.65
CA THR A 98 10.17 -4.14 4.25
C THR A 98 9.25 -5.33 3.93
N PRO A 99 7.91 -5.17 3.92
CA PRO A 99 7.03 -6.28 3.61
C PRO A 99 7.11 -6.64 2.13
N THR A 100 6.88 -7.93 1.83
CA THR A 100 6.86 -8.41 0.45
C THR A 100 5.46 -8.28 -0.14
N TRP A 101 5.35 -7.60 -1.27
CA TRP A 101 4.13 -7.43 -2.05
C TRP A 101 4.19 -8.27 -3.33
N ARG A 102 3.11 -9.01 -3.61
CA ARG A 102 2.98 -9.84 -4.83
C ARG A 102 1.63 -9.52 -5.49
N PRO A 103 1.56 -8.58 -6.45
CA PRO A 103 0.32 -8.31 -7.15
C PRO A 103 -0.15 -9.54 -7.92
N SER A 104 -1.42 -9.90 -7.81
CA SER A 104 -1.95 -11.11 -8.43
C SER A 104 -2.40 -10.94 -9.89
N ALA A 105 -2.69 -9.71 -10.33
CA ALA A 105 -3.23 -9.45 -11.66
C ALA A 105 -2.76 -8.09 -12.20
N PRO A 106 -2.74 -7.87 -13.53
CA PRO A 106 -2.44 -6.55 -14.10
C PRO A 106 -3.49 -5.50 -13.73
N GLY A 107 -3.09 -4.25 -13.60
CA GLY A 107 -3.97 -3.10 -13.35
C GLY A 107 -3.31 -2.07 -12.44
N ARG A 108 -4.07 -1.01 -12.12
CA ARG A 108 -3.65 0.02 -11.17
C ARG A 108 -3.86 -0.47 -9.74
N TYR A 109 -2.79 -0.40 -8.94
CA TYR A 109 -2.81 -0.72 -7.52
C TYR A 109 -2.60 0.54 -6.68
N VAL A 110 -3.32 0.62 -5.56
CA VAL A 110 -3.08 1.60 -4.50
C VAL A 110 -2.51 0.87 -3.30
N LEU A 111 -1.24 1.12 -3.02
CA LEU A 111 -0.57 0.69 -1.80
C LEU A 111 -0.85 1.73 -0.73
N ALA A 112 -1.30 1.30 0.44
CA ALA A 112 -1.57 2.18 1.57
C ALA A 112 -0.92 1.63 2.84
N ALA A 113 -0.13 2.46 3.52
CA ALA A 113 0.34 2.21 4.87
C ALA A 113 -0.46 3.08 5.83
N ASN A 114 -0.93 2.49 6.93
CA ASN A 114 -1.60 3.16 8.02
C ASN A 114 -0.87 2.84 9.32
N LEU A 115 -0.51 3.88 10.07
CA LEU A 115 0.03 3.77 11.41
C LEU A 115 -0.51 4.92 12.25
N ASP A 116 -1.10 4.60 13.40
CA ASP A 116 -1.63 5.58 14.36
C ASP A 116 -2.60 6.59 13.73
N GLY A 117 -3.38 6.16 12.73
CA GLY A 117 -4.33 7.00 11.99
C GLY A 117 -3.70 7.81 10.85
N VAL A 118 -2.37 7.84 10.73
CA VAL A 118 -1.67 8.47 9.60
C VAL A 118 -1.66 7.50 8.43
N VAL A 119 -2.23 7.93 7.30
CA VAL A 119 -2.26 7.14 6.07
C VAL A 119 -1.33 7.74 5.02
N LYS A 120 -0.46 6.90 4.44
CA LYS A 120 0.35 7.23 3.27
C LYS A 120 0.01 6.27 2.14
N THR A 121 -0.18 6.80 0.94
CA THR A 121 -0.55 6.01 -0.23
C THR A 121 0.45 6.18 -1.36
N ARG A 122 0.67 5.10 -2.12
CA ARG A 122 1.41 5.10 -3.38
C ARG A 122 0.62 4.35 -4.43
N THR A 123 0.42 5.00 -5.58
CA THR A 123 -0.15 4.34 -6.75
C THR A 123 0.97 3.70 -7.56
N VAL A 124 0.76 2.47 -8.03
CA VAL A 124 1.65 1.78 -8.96
C VAL A 124 0.84 1.11 -10.06
N ASN A 125 1.40 1.05 -11.27
CA ASN A 125 0.81 0.32 -12.37
C ASN A 125 1.44 -1.07 -12.44
N VAL A 126 0.60 -2.08 -12.67
CA VAL A 126 1.03 -3.47 -12.79
C VAL A 126 0.63 -4.00 -14.17
N GLY A 127 1.59 -4.49 -14.95
CA GLY A 127 1.38 -5.23 -16.19
C GLY A 127 1.39 -6.74 -15.97
N THR A 128 1.37 -7.50 -17.05
CA THR A 128 1.57 -8.95 -16.99
C THR A 128 3.05 -9.24 -16.67
N GLY A 129 3.29 -10.09 -15.68
CA GLY A 129 4.64 -10.44 -15.22
C GLY A 129 4.92 -11.93 -15.25
N VAL A 130 6.17 -12.29 -15.45
CA VAL A 130 6.70 -13.65 -15.28
C VAL A 130 7.92 -13.57 -14.35
N GLN A 131 7.84 -14.21 -13.19
CA GLN A 131 8.96 -14.30 -12.26
C GLN A 131 10.02 -15.24 -12.84
N LEU A 132 11.21 -14.72 -13.12
CA LEU A 132 12.31 -15.57 -13.57
C LEU A 132 12.84 -16.43 -12.39
N PRO A 133 13.40 -17.62 -12.66
CA PRO A 133 14.09 -18.40 -11.64
C PRO A 133 15.24 -17.62 -10.98
N GLN A 134 15.54 -17.92 -9.71
CA GLN A 134 16.61 -17.24 -8.94
C GLN A 134 17.98 -17.25 -9.65
N PHE A 135 18.33 -18.34 -10.35
CA PHE A 135 19.59 -18.44 -11.10
C PHE A 135 19.64 -17.54 -12.35
N ILE A 136 18.51 -17.00 -12.80
CA ILE A 136 18.42 -16.04 -13.90
C ILE A 136 18.21 -14.66 -13.32
N ARG A 137 19.24 -13.81 -13.38
CA ARG A 137 19.17 -12.39 -12.95
C ARG A 137 18.59 -12.21 -11.54
N ASN A 138 18.96 -13.08 -10.62
CA ASN A 138 18.50 -13.06 -9.22
C ASN A 138 16.97 -13.17 -9.06
N GLY A 139 16.29 -13.81 -10.02
CA GLY A 139 14.84 -13.89 -10.05
C GLY A 139 14.16 -12.55 -10.34
N ALA A 140 14.75 -11.72 -11.20
CA ALA A 140 14.07 -10.51 -11.66
C ALA A 140 12.70 -10.83 -12.26
N CYS A 141 11.72 -9.95 -12.08
CA CYS A 141 10.47 -10.07 -12.81
C CYS A 141 10.70 -9.71 -14.28
N PHE A 142 10.11 -10.45 -15.21
CA PHE A 142 9.97 -10.03 -16.59
C PHE A 142 8.57 -9.44 -16.80
N VAL A 143 8.49 -8.18 -17.20
CA VAL A 143 7.21 -7.50 -17.47
C VAL A 143 6.96 -7.53 -18.98
N LEU A 144 5.84 -8.12 -19.39
CA LEU A 144 5.45 -8.17 -20.79
C LEU A 144 5.01 -6.76 -21.22
N PRO A 145 5.48 -6.27 -22.39
CA PRO A 145 5.03 -5.00 -22.92
C PRO A 145 3.52 -5.04 -23.11
N THR A 146 2.85 -3.98 -22.64
CA THR A 146 1.46 -3.73 -23.00
C THR A 146 1.49 -3.06 -24.38
N TYR A 147 0.92 -3.72 -25.39
CA TYR A 147 0.73 -3.18 -26.74
C TYR A 147 -0.57 -2.38 -26.80
#